data_AF-A0A9D6SZ10-F1
#
_entry.id   AF-A0A9D6SZ10-F1
#
_cell.length_a   1.000
_cell.length_b   1.000
_cell.length_c   1.000
_cell.angle_alpha   90.00
_cell.angle_beta   90.00
_cell.angle_gamma   90.00
#
_symmetry.space_group_name_H-M   'P 1'
#
loop_
_entity.id
_entity.type
_entity.pdbx_description
1 polymer ?
#
loop_
_entity_poly.entity_id
_entity_poly.type
_entity_poly.pdbx_seq_one_letter_code
_entity_poly.pdbx_strand_id
1 'polypeptide(L)' 'MRYMVVIERGETSWGAHVPDLPGCVAVGESREEVRKLIREAIEFHIDGLRQDGLPVPAPSSEGDFVEVGAA' A
#
# COMPACT_ATOMS: atom_id res chain seq x y z
N MET A 1 6.74 3.19 11.77
CA MET A 1 5.45 3.72 11.26
C MET A 1 4.66 2.55 10.70
N ARG A 2 3.32 2.59 10.74
CA ARG A 2 2.45 1.54 10.19
C ARG A 2 1.46 2.19 9.23
N TYR A 3 1.62 1.94 7.94
CA TYR A 3 0.66 2.39 6.92
C TYR A 3 -0.40 1.31 6.69
N MET A 4 -1.63 1.74 6.44
CA MET A 4 -2.65 0.86 5.87
C MET A 4 -2.31 0.60 4.40
N VAL A 5 -2.44 -0.64 3.98
CA VAL A 5 -2.23 -1.06 2.59
C VAL A 5 -3.50 -1.73 2.10
N VAL A 6 -3.99 -1.30 0.95
CA VAL A 6 -5.07 -1.97 0.24
C VAL A 6 -4.44 -3.05 -0.63
N ILE A 7 -4.91 -4.28 -0.52
CA ILE A 7 -4.44 -5.42 -1.30
C ILE A 7 -5.61 -5.98 -2.10
N GLU A 8 -5.44 -6.06 -3.42
CA GLU A 8 -6.47 -6.45 -4.37
C GLU A 8 -6.01 -7.68 -5.15
N ARG A 9 -6.95 -8.59 -5.43
CA ARG A 9 -6.69 -9.77 -6.27
C ARG A 9 -7.16 -9.47 -7.69
N GLY A 10 -6.24 -9.50 -8.64
CA GLY A 10 -6.53 -9.48 -10.08
C GLY A 10 -6.78 -10.88 -10.64
N GLU A 11 -6.93 -10.98 -11.97
CA GLU A 11 -7.16 -12.26 -12.66
C GLU A 11 -6.00 -13.24 -12.48
N THR A 12 -4.76 -12.75 -12.62
CA THR A 12 -3.54 -13.56 -12.59
C THR A 12 -2.52 -13.09 -11.55
N SER A 13 -2.82 -12.01 -10.81
CA SER A 13 -1.86 -11.36 -9.91
C SER A 13 -2.54 -10.73 -8.70
N TRP A 14 -1.72 -10.14 -7.83
CA TRP A 14 -2.14 -9.32 -6.70
C TRP A 14 -1.55 -7.91 -6.86
N GLY A 15 -2.39 -6.90 -6.63
CA GLY A 15 -1.98 -5.51 -6.54
C GLY A 15 -1.99 -5.03 -5.09
N ALA A 16 -1.12 -4.08 -4.76
CA ALA A 16 -1.17 -3.36 -3.49
C ALA A 16 -0.86 -1.88 -3.68
N HIS A 17 -1.51 -1.03 -2.90
CA HIS A 17 -1.25 0.41 -2.87
C HIS A 17 -1.43 0.99 -1.46
N VAL A 18 -0.81 2.16 -1.22
CA VAL A 18 -0.81 2.85 0.07
C VAL A 18 -1.54 4.17 -0.04
N PRO A 19 -2.75 4.33 0.54
CA PRO A 19 -3.51 5.57 0.39
C PRO A 19 -2.79 6.82 0.94
N ASP A 20 -2.06 6.68 2.05
CA ASP A 20 -1.27 7.77 2.66
C ASP A 20 0.01 8.11 1.88
N LEU A 21 0.45 7.27 0.93
CA LEU A 21 1.64 7.48 0.09
C LEU A 21 1.25 7.35 -1.39
N PRO A 22 0.60 8.36 -1.99
CA PRO A 22 0.15 8.31 -3.38
C PRO A 22 1.28 7.97 -4.35
N GLY A 23 1.04 6.99 -5.22
CA GLY A 23 2.04 6.47 -6.17
C GLY A 23 2.90 5.33 -5.64
N CYS A 24 2.82 4.99 -4.35
CA CYS A 24 3.46 3.80 -3.79
C CYS A 24 2.57 2.57 -4.06
N VAL A 25 2.99 1.75 -5.04
CA VAL A 25 2.25 0.58 -5.53
C VAL A 25 3.17 -0.62 -5.72
N ALA A 26 2.61 -1.82 -5.70
CA ALA A 26 3.32 -3.07 -5.99
C ALA A 26 2.40 -4.09 -6.67
N VAL A 27 2.99 -5.00 -7.44
CA VAL A 27 2.30 -6.15 -8.06
C VAL A 27 3.12 -7.41 -7.79
N GLY A 28 2.46 -8.50 -7.41
CA GLY A 28 3.08 -9.81 -7.19
C GLY A 28 2.19 -10.95 -7.64
N GLU A 29 2.75 -12.15 -7.79
CA GLU A 29 2.04 -13.38 -8.18
C GLU A 29 1.24 -13.96 -7.00
N SER A 30 1.60 -13.61 -5.76
CA SER A 30 0.91 -14.07 -4.55
C SER A 30 0.62 -12.93 -3.57
N ARG A 31 -0.34 -13.16 -2.66
CA ARG A 31 -0.66 -12.23 -1.57
C ARG A 31 0.53 -11.98 -0.64
N GLU A 32 1.38 -12.99 -0.44
CA GLU A 32 2.58 -12.86 0.39
C GLU A 32 3.65 -12.02 -0.33
N GLU A 33 3.86 -12.29 -1.61
CA GLU A 33 4.81 -11.56 -2.44
C GLU A 33 4.43 -10.09 -2.56
N VAL A 34 3.18 -9.76 -2.91
CA VAL A 34 2.76 -8.35 -3.02
C VAL A 34 2.90 -7.60 -1.70
N ARG A 35 2.70 -8.29 -0.56
CA ARG A 35 2.89 -7.71 0.77
C ARG A 35 4.36 -7.44 1.07
N LYS A 36 5.27 -8.30 0.62
CA LYS A 36 6.71 -8.06 0.73
C LYS A 36 7.12 -6.88 -0.14
N LEU A 37 6.71 -6.88 -1.42
CA LEU A 37 7.08 -5.84 -2.38
C LEU A 37 6.54 -4.45 -1.99
N ILE A 38 5.30 -4.35 -1.52
CA ILE A 38 4.76 -3.05 -1.09
C ILE A 38 5.47 -2.50 0.15
N ARG A 39 5.94 -3.37 1.07
CA ARG A 39 6.77 -2.95 2.19
C ARG A 39 8.08 -2.34 1.69
N GLU A 40 8.77 -3.02 0.78
CA GLU A 40 10.02 -2.53 0.18
C GLU A 40 9.80 -1.21 -0.57
N ALA A 41 8.69 -1.09 -1.31
CA ALA A 41 8.31 0.14 -2.00
C ALA A 41 8.04 1.31 -1.04
N ILE A 42 7.39 1.06 0.11
CA ILE A 42 7.18 2.08 1.16
C ILE A 42 8.52 2.56 1.72
N GLU A 43 9.41 1.63 2.07
CA GLU A 43 10.73 1.94 2.62
C GLU A 43 11.54 2.78 1.63
N PHE A 44 11.59 2.35 0.36
CA PHE A 44 12.25 3.08 -0.72
C PHE A 44 11.67 4.48 -0.94
N HIS A 45 10.34 4.62 -0.97
CA HIS A 45 9.68 5.92 -1.18
C HIS A 45 9.97 6.90 -0.04
N ILE A 46 9.92 6.44 1.21
CA ILE A 46 10.23 7.26 2.38
C ILE A 46 11.68 7.74 2.36
N ASP A 47 12.62 6.87 1.98
CA ASP A 47 14.02 7.25 1.89
C ASP A 47 14.26 8.26 0.76
N GLY A 48 13.56 8.15 -0.37
CA GLY A 48 13.54 9.16 -1.42
C GLY A 48 13.05 10.53 -0.91
N LEU A 49 11.89 10.57 -0.23
CA LEU A 49 11.36 11.82 0.36
C LEU A 49 12.36 12.47 1.32
N ARG A 50 13.04 11.67 2.15
CA ARG A 50 14.07 12.17 3.07
C ARG A 50 15.27 12.76 2.35
N GLN A 51 15.74 12.11 1.29
CA GLN A 51 16.87 12.59 0.48
C GLN A 51 16.54 13.92 -0.21
N ASP A 52 15.29 14.08 -0.66
CA ASP A 52 14.82 15.30 -1.30
C ASP A 52 14.45 16.42 -0.30
N GLY A 53 14.59 16.18 1.01
CA GLY A 53 14.21 17.13 2.06
C GLY A 53 12.70 17.36 2.16
N LEU A 54 11.90 16.45 1.62
CA LEU A 54 10.45 16.50 1.65
C LEU A 54 9.89 15.87 2.94
N PRO A 55 8.75 16.36 3.44
CA PRO A 55 8.11 15.77 4.60
C PRO A 55 7.62 14.35 4.29
N VAL A 56 7.81 13.44 5.25
CA VAL A 56 7.24 12.08 5.17
C VAL A 56 5.80 12.12 5.72
N PRO A 57 4.78 11.78 4.93
CA PRO A 57 3.39 11.74 5.40
C PRO A 57 3.24 10.82 6.61
N ALA A 58 2.51 11.26 7.64
CA ALA A 58 2.16 10.40 8.75
C ALA A 58 1.06 9.41 8.32
N PRO A 59 1.05 8.16 8.83
CA PRO A 59 -0.04 7.24 8.57
C PRO A 59 -1.33 7.78 9.19
N SER A 60 -2.38 7.88 8.39
CA SER A 60 -3.67 8.44 8.79
C SER A 60 -4.86 7.62 8.30
N SER A 61 -4.63 6.73 7.33
CA SER A 61 -5.68 5.93 6.73
C SER A 61 -6.18 4.82 7.66
N GLU A 62 -7.50 4.68 7.73
CA GLU A 62 -8.21 3.61 8.43
C GLU A 62 -9.00 2.77 7.42
N GLY A 63 -9.21 1.50 7.76
CA GLY A 63 -9.93 0.54 6.92
C GLY A 63 -11.03 -0.10 7.72
N ASP A 64 -12.20 -0.26 7.10
CA ASP A 64 -13.38 -0.85 7.71
C ASP A 64 -14.12 -1.75 6.69
N PHE A 65 -14.93 -2.67 7.19
CA PHE A 65 -15.81 -3.50 6.38
C PHE A 65 -17.25 -3.08 6.63
N VAL A 66 -17.95 -2.69 5.55
CA VAL A 66 -19.36 -2.34 5.61
C VAL A 66 -20.17 -3.47 5.00
N GLU A 67 -21.07 -4.06 5.79
CA GLU A 67 -22.02 -5.05 5.30
C GLU A 67 -23.15 -4.36 4.50
N VAL A 68 -23.42 -4.88 3.30
CA VAL A 68 -24.50 -4.40 2.45
C VAL A 68 -25.37 -5.57 2.03
N GLY A 69 -26.69 -5.37 1.99
CA GLY A 69 -27.62 -6.34 1.41
C GLY A 69 -27.50 -6.31 -0.11
N ALA A 70 -26.82 -7.29 -0.69
CA ALA A 70 -26.87 -7.54 -2.12
C ALA A 70 -28.09 -8.45 -2.39
N ALA A 71 -29.09 -7.92 -3.09
CA ALA A 71 -30.24 -8.68 -3.58
C ALA A 71 -29.84 -9.62 -4.72
#